data_AF-A0A377KBR9-F1
#
_entry.id   AF-A0A377KBR9-F1
#
_cell.length_a   1.000
_cell.length_b   1.000
_cell.length_c   1.000
_cell.angle_alpha   90.00
_cell.angle_beta   90.00
_cell.angle_gamma   90.00
#
_symmetry.space_group_name_H-M   'P 1'
#
loop_
_entity.id
_entity.type
_entity.pdbx_description
1 polymer ?
#
loop_
_entity_poly.entity_id
_entity_poly.type
_entity_poly.pdbx_seq_one_letter_code
_entity_poly.pdbx_strand_id
1 'polypeptide(L)' 'MGEGDKKSWFCSEFVTDAFAKAGHPLTLAQSGWISPADLMHMRTGDISAFKPETQLQYVGHMKPGIYIKAGRFVGLTQ' A
#
# COMPACT_ATOMS: atom_id res chain seq x y z
N MET A 1 11.95 -17.50 6.83
CA MET A 1 12.61 -17.62 5.51
C MET A 1 13.58 -16.46 5.33
N GLY A 2 14.85 -16.74 5.08
CA GLY A 2 15.93 -15.76 5.05
C GLY A 2 15.96 -14.90 3.77
N GLU A 3 16.32 -13.62 3.96
CA GLU A 3 16.51 -12.52 2.99
C GLU A 3 17.69 -12.74 2.01
N GLY A 4 18.29 -13.93 1.96
CA GLY A 4 19.66 -14.10 1.44
C GLY A 4 19.84 -14.20 -0.08
N ASP A 5 18.82 -14.66 -0.82
CA ASP A 5 18.95 -14.97 -2.26
C ASP A 5 17.71 -14.52 -3.08
N LYS A 6 17.01 -13.50 -2.62
CA LYS A 6 15.84 -12.95 -3.32
C LYS A 6 16.32 -12.04 -4.46
N LYS A 7 16.03 -12.40 -5.72
CA LYS A 7 16.36 -11.55 -6.90
C LYS A 7 15.16 -10.77 -7.46
N SER A 8 13.96 -11.04 -6.95
CA SER A 8 12.73 -10.38 -7.37
C SER A 8 11.79 -10.22 -6.18
N TRP A 9 11.07 -9.10 -6.15
CA TRP A 9 10.14 -8.73 -5.09
C TRP A 9 8.79 -8.37 -5.70
N PHE A 10 7.71 -8.54 -4.92
CA PHE A 10 6.41 -8.05 -5.31
C PHE A 10 6.29 -6.55 -5.00
N CYS A 11 5.52 -5.83 -5.82
CA CYS A 11 5.18 -4.44 -5.52
C CYS A 11 4.45 -4.29 -4.17
N SER A 12 3.68 -5.32 -3.77
CA SER A 12 3.00 -5.38 -2.48
C SER A 12 3.95 -5.42 -1.29
N GLU A 13 5.08 -6.10 -1.40
CA GLU A 13 6.10 -6.16 -0.35
C GLU A 13 6.69 -4.75 -0.10
N PHE A 14 6.99 -4.04 -1.18
CA PHE A 14 7.47 -2.65 -1.09
C PHE A 14 6.43 -1.72 -0.45
N VAL A 15 5.17 -1.78 -0.89
CA VAL A 15 4.10 -0.92 -0.35
C VAL A 15 3.87 -1.20 1.14
N THR A 16 3.76 -2.47 1.52
CA THR A 16 3.51 -2.85 2.93
C THR A 16 4.67 -2.46 3.84
N ASP A 17 5.91 -2.64 3.40
CA ASP A 17 7.09 -2.22 4.15
C ASP A 17 7.19 -0.69 4.29
N ALA A 18 6.87 0.06 3.23
CA ALA A 18 6.87 1.52 3.27
C ALA A 18 5.84 2.08 4.27
N PHE A 19 4.62 1.53 4.27
CA PHE A 19 3.57 1.93 5.23
C PHE A 19 3.94 1.55 6.67
N ALA A 20 4.54 0.37 6.88
CA ALA A 20 5.05 -0.03 8.19
C ALA A 20 6.15 0.95 8.69
N LYS A 21 7.10 1.32 7.83
CA LYS A 21 8.15 2.31 8.13
C LYS A 21 7.58 3.71 8.42
N ALA A 22 6.47 4.09 7.79
CA ALA A 22 5.79 5.35 8.04
C ALA A 22 4.99 5.36 9.37
N GLY A 23 4.96 4.26 10.13
CA GLY A 23 4.22 4.15 11.39
C GLY A 23 2.73 3.88 11.21
N HIS A 24 2.28 3.61 9.98
CA HIS A 24 0.89 3.33 9.63
C HIS A 24 0.81 2.00 8.88
N PRO A 25 1.10 0.85 9.53
CA PRO A 25 1.13 -0.44 8.85
C PRO A 25 -0.24 -0.79 8.27
N LEU A 26 -0.27 -1.33 7.05
CA LEU A 26 -1.51 -1.80 6.41
C LEU A 26 -2.03 -3.10 7.06
N THR A 27 -1.11 -3.94 7.50
CA THR A 27 -1.36 -5.22 8.20
C THR A 27 -0.15 -5.55 9.08
N LEU A 28 -0.34 -6.40 10.08
CA LEU A 28 0.75 -6.91 10.93
C LEU A 28 1.47 -8.12 10.33
N ALA A 29 0.99 -8.62 9.19
CA ALA A 29 1.66 -9.69 8.46
C ALA A 29 2.98 -9.21 7.85
N GLN A 30 3.94 -10.13 7.71
CA GLN A 30 5.24 -9.83 7.11
C GLN A 30 5.08 -9.44 5.63
N SER A 31 5.73 -8.36 5.20
CA SER A 31 5.61 -7.81 3.85
C SER A 31 5.88 -8.84 2.74
N GLY A 32 6.87 -9.73 2.94
CA GLY A 32 7.20 -10.80 1.99
C GLY A 32 6.13 -11.89 1.83
N TRP A 33 5.07 -11.88 2.65
CA TRP A 33 3.94 -12.82 2.56
C TRP A 33 2.72 -12.20 1.87
N ILE A 34 2.74 -10.90 1.60
CA ILE A 34 1.63 -10.18 1.01
C ILE A 34 1.77 -10.21 -0.51
N SER A 35 0.85 -10.90 -1.18
CA SER A 35 0.75 -10.85 -2.63
C SER A 35 0.04 -9.56 -3.09
N PRO A 36 0.19 -9.14 -4.35
CA PRO A 36 -0.54 -8.00 -4.90
C PRO A 36 -2.07 -8.14 -4.80
N ALA A 37 -2.58 -9.37 -4.88
CA ALA A 37 -4.01 -9.65 -4.75
C ALA A 37 -4.52 -9.46 -3.31
N ASP A 38 -3.68 -9.72 -2.30
CA ASP A 38 -4.08 -9.54 -0.89
C ASP A 38 -4.36 -8.07 -0.57
N LEU A 39 -3.58 -7.14 -1.13
CA LEU A 39 -3.84 -5.71 -0.99
C LEU A 39 -5.19 -5.30 -1.63
N MET A 40 -5.56 -5.94 -2.74
CA MET A 40 -6.84 -5.68 -3.39
C MET A 40 -8.02 -6.15 -2.51
N HIS A 41 -7.86 -7.29 -1.83
CA HIS A 41 -8.88 -7.83 -0.93
C HIS A 41 -8.94 -7.16 0.45
N MET A 42 -8.01 -6.27 0.79
CA MET A 42 -8.06 -5.45 2.01
C MET A 42 -8.99 -4.23 1.90
N ARG A 43 -9.69 -4.09 0.76
CA ARG A 43 -10.64 -3.01 0.54
C ARG A 43 -11.90 -3.21 1.39
N THR A 44 -12.57 -2.09 1.62
CA THR A 44 -13.87 -2.07 2.29
C THR A 44 -14.87 -2.89 1.51
N GLY A 45 -15.45 -3.91 2.16
CA GLY A 45 -16.43 -4.81 1.57
C GLY A 45 -15.87 -6.10 0.97
N ASP A 46 -14.54 -6.23 0.85
CA ASP A 46 -13.89 -7.45 0.40
C ASP A 46 -13.51 -8.37 1.58
N ILE A 47 -13.30 -9.67 1.29
CA ILE A 47 -12.87 -10.67 2.27
C ILE A 47 -11.36 -10.82 2.19
N SER A 48 -10.65 -10.24 3.15
CA SER A 48 -9.19 -10.28 3.22
C SER A 48 -8.67 -11.57 3.86
N ALA A 49 -7.67 -12.21 3.26
CA ALA A 49 -6.93 -13.32 3.87
C ALA A 49 -6.09 -12.86 5.08
N PHE A 50 -5.59 -11.63 5.04
CA PHE A 50 -4.83 -10.99 6.11
C PHE A 50 -5.64 -9.86 6.73
N LYS A 51 -5.65 -9.77 8.07
CA LYS A 51 -6.36 -8.70 8.77
C LYS A 51 -5.74 -7.34 8.43
N PRO A 52 -6.50 -6.40 7.83
CA PRO A 52 -6.03 -5.03 7.67
C PRO A 52 -6.16 -4.26 8.99
N GLU A 53 -5.18 -3.41 9.30
CA GLU A 53 -5.24 -2.49 10.44
C GLU A 53 -6.24 -1.36 10.16
N THR A 54 -6.39 -0.97 8.89
CA THR A 54 -7.40 -0.03 8.42
C THR A 54 -7.90 -0.48 7.05
N GLN A 55 -9.23 -0.49 6.86
CA GLN A 55 -9.81 -0.91 5.58
C GLN A 55 -9.44 0.08 4.48
N LEU A 56 -8.95 -0.45 3.36
CA LEU A 56 -8.58 0.38 2.21
C LEU A 56 -9.84 0.87 1.49
N GLN A 57 -9.75 2.08 0.94
CA GLN A 57 -10.80 2.66 0.10
C GLN A 57 -10.29 2.79 -1.32
N TYR A 58 -11.03 2.25 -2.29
CA TYR A 58 -10.69 2.45 -3.69
C TYR A 58 -11.18 3.84 -4.15
N VAL A 59 -10.23 4.74 -4.39
CA VAL A 59 -10.50 6.13 -4.80
C VAL A 59 -10.55 6.33 -6.32
N GLY A 60 -10.56 5.25 -7.10
CA GLY A 60 -10.50 5.31 -8.57
C GLY A 60 -9.09 5.46 -9.13
N HIS A 61 -8.99 5.56 -10.45
CA HIS A 61 -7.73 5.86 -11.12
C HIS A 61 -7.43 7.35 -10.98
N MET A 62 -6.33 7.67 -10.30
CA MET A 62 -5.91 9.06 -10.14
C MET A 62 -5.48 9.63 -11.50
N LYS A 63 -6.27 10.56 -12.05
CA LYS A 63 -5.90 11.27 -13.28
C LYS A 63 -4.77 12.25 -12.95
N PRO A 64 -3.59 12.16 -13.60
CA PRO A 64 -2.42 12.97 -13.27
C PRO A 64 -2.72 14.48 -13.20
N GLY A 65 -3.56 14.98 -14.12
CA GLY A 65 -3.90 16.39 -14.22
C GLY A 65 -4.68 16.99 -13.03
N ILE A 66 -5.33 16.17 -12.20
CA ILE A 66 -6.10 16.63 -11.04
C ILE A 66 -5.22 16.57 -9.77
N TYR A 67 -4.48 15.47 -9.58
CA TYR A 67 -3.67 15.27 -8.37
C TYR A 67 -2.36 16.08 -8.36
N ILE A 68 -1.68 16.22 -9.50
CA ILE A 68 -0.46 17.04 -9.60
C ILE A 68 -0.78 18.54 -9.42
N LYS A 69 -1.97 18.99 -9.83
CA LYS A 69 -2.43 20.37 -9.58
C LYS A 69 -2.90 20.61 -8.15
N ALA A 70 -3.36 19.57 -7.44
CA ALA A 70 -3.79 19.69 -6.05
C ALA A 70 -2.62 20.07 -5.12
N GLY A 71 -1.39 19.62 -5.40
CA GLY A 71 -0.18 20.03 -4.65
C GLY A 71 0.05 21.55 -4.60
N ARG A 72 -0.34 22.27 -5.67
CA ARG A 72 -0.29 23.74 -5.74
C ARG A 72 -1.41 24.42 -4.93
N PHE A 73 -2.50 23.71 -4.64
CA PHE A 73 -3.61 24.19 -3.81
C PHE A 73 -3.42 23.90 -2.30
N VAL A 74 -2.63 22.89 -1.93
CA VAL A 74 -2.32 22.56 -0.53
C VAL A 74 -1.03 23.21 -0.01
N GLY A 75 -0.46 24.18 -0.73
CA GLY A 75 0.65 25.00 -0.22
C GLY A 75 1.95 24.24 0.04
N LEU A 76 2.23 23.15 -0.71
CA LEU A 76 3.48 22.38 -0.60
C LEU A 76 4.60 22.91 -1.50
N THR A 77 4.58 24.20 -1.84
CA THR A 77 5.72 24.90 -2.45
C THR A 77 6.34 25.81 -1.39
N GLN A 78 7.48 25.39 -0.85
CA GLN A 78 8.57 26.31 -0.54
C GLN A 78 9.65 26.12 -1.59
#